data_AF-A0AAU6DL86-F1
#
_entry.id   AF-A0AAU6DL86-F1
#
_cell.length_a   1.000
_cell.length_b   1.000
_cell.length_c   1.000
_cell.angle_alpha   90.00
_cell.angle_beta   90.00
_cell.angle_gamma   90.00
#
_symmetry.space_group_name_H-M   'P 1'
#
loop_
_entity.id
_entity.type
_entity.pdbx_description
1 polymer ?
#
loop_
_entity_poly.entity_id
_entity_poly.type
_entity_poly.pdbx_seq_one_letter_code
_entity_poly.pdbx_strand_id
1 'polypeptide(L)'
;MSTSVSGSARIRLLTGPFRARTWRHVLYALVAVGPLLLFVLPYAMKSTQRHGNQQMGVLVLLVMLVVVAFIGPVIERLRTRLLLGEDIGHRPGAGRIGRGLLFMLINLLVSSVSFGLVAGWFIVSARNLTYPIWGWAPYPDPAWGGPFPAGAVALHFAAGVVALFFGPWLLVAVTNWQVRVARSIIGSGDRGPGTG
;
A
#
# COMPACT_ATOMS: atom_id res chain seq x y z
N MET A 1 15.12 -24.73 29.78
CA MET A 1 15.19 -23.97 28.51
C MET A 1 14.45 -22.64 28.73
N SER A 2 15.19 -21.58 29.11
CA SER A 2 14.62 -20.27 29.44
C SER A 2 14.59 -19.40 28.19
N THR A 3 13.40 -19.07 27.71
CA THR A 3 13.16 -18.18 26.56
C THR A 3 13.29 -16.71 27.00
N SER A 4 14.51 -16.26 27.31
CA SER A 4 14.75 -14.82 27.46
C SER A 4 14.72 -14.16 26.08
N VAL A 5 13.51 -13.83 25.60
CA VAL A 5 13.37 -12.84 24.54
C VAL A 5 13.94 -11.54 25.11
N SER A 6 15.19 -11.24 24.75
CA SER A 6 15.95 -10.06 25.17
C SER A 6 15.06 -8.82 25.15
N GLY A 7 15.09 -8.00 26.21
CA GLY A 7 14.27 -6.77 26.30
C GLY A 7 14.41 -5.86 25.08
N SER A 8 15.55 -5.93 24.39
CA SER A 8 15.82 -5.24 23.13
C SER A 8 14.90 -5.64 21.97
N ALA A 9 14.38 -6.88 21.95
CA ALA A 9 13.44 -7.37 20.94
C ALA A 9 12.02 -6.84 21.20
N ARG A 10 11.58 -6.82 22.46
CA ARG A 10 10.27 -6.25 22.85
C ARG A 10 10.19 -4.76 22.54
N ILE A 11 11.23 -4.00 22.89
CA ILE A 11 11.31 -2.56 22.58
C ILE A 11 11.28 -2.34 21.07
N ARG A 12 11.92 -3.20 20.29
CA ARG A 12 11.89 -3.13 18.82
C ARG A 12 10.48 -3.36 18.24
N LEU A 13 9.72 -4.29 18.81
CA LEU A 13 8.35 -4.57 18.36
C LEU A 13 7.42 -3.38 18.62
N LEU A 14 7.50 -2.77 19.80
CA LEU A 14 6.66 -1.63 20.19
C LEU A 14 7.05 -0.33 19.46
N THR A 15 8.34 -0.10 19.25
CA THR A 15 8.83 1.13 18.60
C THR A 15 8.89 1.02 17.08
N GLY A 16 8.93 -0.19 16.53
CA GLY A 16 9.05 -0.44 15.09
C GLY A 16 8.09 0.35 14.20
N PRO A 17 6.77 0.36 14.51
CA PRO A 17 5.76 1.17 13.82
C PRO A 17 6.12 2.65 13.68
N PHE A 18 6.78 3.22 14.69
CA PHE A 18 7.06 4.65 14.79
C PHE A 18 8.46 5.04 14.31
N ARG A 19 9.22 4.12 13.71
CA ARG A 19 10.55 4.41 13.18
C ARG A 19 10.48 5.13 11.85
N ALA A 20 11.44 6.01 11.59
CA ALA A 20 11.59 6.72 10.32
C ALA A 20 11.57 5.78 9.10
N ARG A 21 12.21 4.60 9.21
CA ARG A 21 12.18 3.58 8.16
C ARG A 21 10.76 3.15 7.80
N THR A 22 9.90 2.90 8.79
CA THR A 22 8.51 2.47 8.58
C THR A 22 7.70 3.56 7.88
N TRP A 23 7.89 4.82 8.29
CA TRP A 23 7.26 5.98 7.64
C TRP A 23 7.70 6.17 6.19
N ARG A 24 8.93 5.81 5.84
CA ARG A 24 9.38 5.78 4.44
C ARG A 24 8.58 4.78 3.59
N HIS A 25 8.20 3.61 4.15
CA HIS A 25 7.31 2.66 3.47
C HIS A 25 5.87 3.19 3.35
N VAL A 26 5.37 3.92 4.36
CA VAL A 26 4.08 4.63 4.31
C VAL A 26 4.07 5.64 3.17
N LEU A 27 5.06 6.53 3.11
CA LEU A 27 5.18 7.51 2.03
C LEU A 27 5.32 6.84 0.67
N TYR A 28 6.11 5.77 0.58
CA TYR A 28 6.26 4.99 -0.65
C TYR A 28 4.93 4.44 -1.15
N ALA A 29 4.07 3.90 -0.28
CA ALA A 29 2.75 3.40 -0.64
C ALA A 29 1.76 4.52 -1.01
N LEU A 30 1.81 5.66 -0.32
CA LEU A 30 0.93 6.80 -0.59
C LEU A 30 1.22 7.50 -1.92
N VAL A 31 2.50 7.59 -2.32
CA VAL A 31 2.93 8.25 -3.56
C VAL A 31 2.84 7.32 -4.77
N ALA A 32 2.18 6.17 -4.64
CA ALA A 32 2.04 5.25 -5.76
C ALA A 32 1.09 5.82 -6.83
N VAL A 33 1.46 5.65 -8.11
CA VAL A 33 0.70 6.19 -9.26
C VAL A 33 -0.54 5.36 -9.58
N GLY A 34 -0.53 4.07 -9.23
CA GLY A 34 -1.63 3.14 -9.50
C GLY A 34 -2.99 3.62 -8.97
N PRO A 35 -3.11 3.96 -7.67
CA PRO A 35 -4.33 4.53 -7.10
C PRO A 35 -4.85 5.76 -7.85
N LEU A 36 -3.97 6.65 -8.31
CA LEU A 36 -4.39 7.83 -9.08
C LEU A 36 -5.13 7.44 -10.37
N LEU A 37 -4.69 6.39 -11.06
CA LEU A 37 -5.40 5.87 -12.23
C LEU A 37 -6.80 5.37 -11.88
N LEU A 38 -6.95 4.68 -10.75
CA LEU A 38 -8.24 4.19 -10.27
C LEU A 38 -9.19 5.34 -9.90
N PHE A 39 -8.68 6.49 -9.46
CA PHE A 39 -9.50 7.67 -9.18
C PHE A 39 -9.83 8.47 -10.44
N VAL A 40 -8.89 8.59 -11.39
CA VAL A 40 -9.07 9.38 -12.61
C VAL A 40 -9.96 8.66 -13.63
N LEU A 41 -9.86 7.34 -13.74
CA LEU A 41 -10.57 6.58 -14.76
C LEU A 41 -12.11 6.69 -14.66
N PRO A 42 -12.75 6.54 -13.48
CA PRO A 42 -14.19 6.74 -13.34
C PRO A 42 -14.62 8.16 -13.71
N TYR A 43 -13.81 9.16 -13.39
CA TYR A 43 -14.10 10.56 -13.75
C TYR A 43 -14.03 10.78 -15.26
N ALA A 44 -13.00 10.25 -15.92
CA ALA A 44 -12.88 10.29 -17.37
C ALA A 44 -14.05 9.58 -18.06
N MET A 45 -14.40 8.38 -17.61
CA MET A 45 -15.53 7.62 -18.15
C MET A 45 -16.87 8.35 -17.96
N LYS A 46 -17.12 8.89 -16.76
CA LYS A 46 -18.33 9.68 -16.47
C LYS A 46 -18.40 10.95 -17.32
N SER A 47 -17.27 11.61 -17.56
CA SER A 47 -17.19 12.76 -18.46
C SER A 47 -17.57 12.37 -19.89
N THR A 48 -17.02 11.26 -20.40
CA THR A 48 -17.29 10.82 -21.78
C THR A 48 -18.72 10.36 -22.01
N GLN A 49 -19.35 9.76 -20.99
CA GLN A 49 -20.77 9.40 -21.01
C GLN A 49 -21.67 10.64 -21.11
N ARG A 50 -21.35 11.71 -20.37
CA ARG A 50 -22.11 12.97 -20.40
C ARG A 50 -22.08 13.68 -21.74
N HIS A 51 -21.00 13.52 -22.51
CA HIS A 51 -20.80 14.18 -23.81
C HIS A 51 -21.16 13.28 -25.01
N GLY A 52 -21.74 12.09 -24.78
CA GLY A 52 -22.19 11.19 -25.84
C GLY A 52 -21.08 10.54 -26.69
N ASN A 53 -19.81 10.72 -26.32
CA ASN A 53 -18.67 10.24 -27.11
C ASN A 53 -17.92 9.10 -26.40
N GLN A 54 -18.49 7.89 -26.48
CA GLN A 54 -17.94 6.70 -25.83
C GLN A 54 -16.55 6.31 -26.35
N GLN A 55 -16.24 6.61 -27.62
CA GLN A 55 -14.92 6.31 -28.23
C GLN A 55 -13.78 7.07 -27.54
N MET A 56 -14.04 8.31 -27.09
CA MET A 56 -13.05 9.11 -26.37
C MET A 56 -12.67 8.50 -25.02
N GLY A 57 -13.58 7.81 -24.33
CA GLY A 57 -13.28 7.14 -23.07
C GLY A 57 -12.26 6.01 -23.23
N VAL A 58 -12.42 5.22 -24.29
CA VAL A 58 -11.49 4.14 -24.63
C VAL A 58 -10.13 4.71 -25.02
N LEU A 59 -10.09 5.76 -25.84
CA LEU A 59 -8.84 6.41 -26.24
C LEU A 59 -8.08 6.98 -25.04
N VAL A 60 -8.77 7.68 -24.13
CA VAL A 60 -8.16 8.21 -22.89
C VAL A 60 -7.57 7.08 -22.05
N LEU A 61 -8.31 5.99 -21.84
CA LEU A 61 -7.80 4.82 -21.11
C LEU A 61 -6.55 4.23 -21.77
N LEU A 62 -6.58 4.02 -23.08
CA LEU A 62 -5.44 3.47 -23.82
C LEU A 62 -4.20 4.37 -23.71
N VAL A 63 -4.37 5.69 -23.87
CA VAL A 63 -3.29 6.66 -23.72
C VAL A 63 -2.73 6.62 -22.30
N MET A 64 -3.58 6.61 -21.28
CA MET A 64 -3.13 6.51 -19.88
C MET A 64 -2.35 5.22 -19.62
N LEU A 65 -2.83 4.07 -20.12
CA LEU A 65 -2.13 2.79 -19.98
C LEU A 65 -0.76 2.82 -20.68
N VAL A 66 -0.67 3.38 -21.89
CA VAL A 66 0.61 3.54 -22.59
C VAL A 66 1.55 4.42 -21.78
N VAL A 67 1.11 5.61 -21.36
CA VAL A 67 1.91 6.54 -20.55
C VAL A 67 2.43 5.85 -19.28
N VAL A 68 1.58 5.09 -18.59
CA VAL A 68 1.96 4.39 -17.35
C VAL A 68 2.89 3.22 -17.64
N ALA A 69 2.72 2.48 -18.73
CA ALA A 69 3.62 1.39 -19.09
C ALA A 69 5.06 1.87 -19.40
N PHE A 70 5.19 3.06 -20.00
CA PHE A 70 6.48 3.65 -20.33
C PHE A 70 7.13 4.41 -19.16
N ILE A 71 6.35 5.24 -18.46
CA ILE A 71 6.87 6.11 -17.38
C ILE A 71 6.89 5.37 -16.03
N GLY A 72 6.00 4.39 -15.82
CA GLY A 72 5.85 3.64 -14.58
C GLY A 72 7.16 3.03 -14.07
N PRO A 73 7.95 2.32 -14.89
CA PRO A 73 9.25 1.81 -14.47
C PRO A 73 10.24 2.89 -14.01
N VAL A 74 10.22 4.07 -14.63
CA VAL A 74 11.08 5.21 -14.24
C VAL A 74 10.64 5.77 -12.89
N ILE A 75 9.34 6.00 -12.72
CA ILE A 75 8.77 6.48 -11.45
C ILE A 75 9.04 5.49 -10.32
N GLU A 76 8.91 4.19 -10.59
CA GLU A 76 9.15 3.14 -9.59
C GLU A 76 10.60 3.13 -9.09
N ARG A 77 11.56 3.25 -10.01
CA ARG A 77 12.98 3.36 -9.66
C ARG A 77 13.26 4.62 -8.84
N LEU A 78 12.70 5.76 -9.25
CA LEU A 78 12.85 7.02 -8.53
C LEU A 78 12.28 6.92 -7.11
N ARG A 79 11.04 6.43 -6.97
CA ARG A 79 10.38 6.24 -5.67
C ARG A 79 11.18 5.30 -4.78
N THR A 80 11.63 4.18 -5.31
CA THR A 80 12.41 3.19 -4.54
C THR A 80 13.75 3.78 -4.09
N ARG A 81 14.45 4.52 -4.96
CA ARG A 81 15.72 5.18 -4.63
C ARG A 81 15.55 6.28 -3.59
N LEU A 82 14.61 7.20 -3.81
CA LEU A 82 14.40 8.34 -2.92
C LEU A 82 13.80 7.91 -1.57
N LEU A 83 12.74 7.11 -1.62
CA LEU A 83 11.96 6.81 -0.43
C LEU A 83 12.50 5.60 0.30
N LEU A 84 13.11 4.61 -0.34
CA LEU A 84 13.61 3.42 0.36
C LEU A 84 15.15 3.33 0.38
N GLY A 85 15.85 4.13 -0.42
CA GLY A 85 17.31 4.05 -0.54
C GLY A 85 17.77 2.83 -1.33
N GLU A 86 16.89 2.25 -2.14
CA GLU A 86 17.11 1.00 -2.84
C GLU A 86 17.22 1.23 -4.36
N ASP A 87 18.13 0.53 -5.03
CA ASP A 87 18.27 0.58 -6.49
C ASP A 87 17.55 -0.61 -7.14
N ILE A 88 16.86 -0.33 -8.25
CA ILE A 88 16.22 -1.28 -9.15
C ILE A 88 16.90 -1.01 -10.50
N GLY A 89 18.02 -1.69 -10.76
CA GLY A 89 18.91 -1.39 -11.88
C GLY A 89 18.22 -1.44 -13.27
N HIS A 90 18.95 -1.09 -14.33
CA HIS A 90 18.38 -1.09 -15.67
C HIS A 90 18.61 -2.41 -16.41
N ARG A 91 17.53 -3.06 -16.86
CA ARG A 91 17.63 -4.23 -17.75
C ARG A 91 17.42 -3.84 -19.23
N PRO A 92 18.51 -3.68 -20.02
CA PRO A 92 18.40 -3.47 -21.46
C PRO A 92 17.97 -4.75 -22.20
N GLY A 93 17.58 -4.63 -23.48
CA GLY A 93 17.34 -5.76 -24.38
C GLY A 93 15.90 -5.97 -24.86
N ALA A 94 15.73 -6.96 -25.75
CA ALA A 94 14.45 -7.33 -26.37
C ALA A 94 13.34 -7.61 -25.33
N GLY A 95 12.07 -7.39 -25.71
CA GLY A 95 10.92 -7.57 -24.83
C GLY A 95 10.74 -6.48 -23.75
N ARG A 96 11.30 -5.28 -23.95
CA ARG A 96 11.10 -4.12 -23.05
C ARG A 96 9.63 -3.76 -22.90
N ILE A 97 8.88 -3.74 -24.01
CA ILE A 97 7.46 -3.37 -24.02
C ILE A 97 6.63 -4.40 -23.24
N GLY A 98 6.78 -5.70 -23.54
CA GLY A 98 6.04 -6.76 -22.84
C GLY A 98 6.31 -6.78 -21.33
N ARG A 99 7.57 -6.56 -20.91
CA ARG A 99 7.91 -6.43 -19.49
C ARG A 99 7.37 -5.16 -18.85
N GLY A 100 7.36 -4.04 -19.59
CA GLY A 100 6.75 -2.80 -19.13
C GLY A 100 5.24 -2.95 -18.90
N LEU A 101 4.55 -3.65 -19.79
CA LEU A 101 3.13 -3.98 -19.65
C LEU A 101 2.87 -4.91 -18.46
N LEU A 102 3.65 -5.99 -18.32
CA LEU A 102 3.54 -6.91 -17.19
C LEU A 102 3.80 -6.18 -15.86
N PHE A 103 4.85 -5.35 -15.82
CA PHE A 103 5.16 -4.51 -14.67
C PHE A 103 4.01 -3.56 -14.36
N MET A 104 3.45 -2.87 -15.35
CA MET A 104 2.31 -1.97 -15.16
C MET A 104 1.14 -2.69 -14.50
N LEU A 105 0.72 -3.85 -15.03
CA LEU A 105 -0.44 -4.58 -14.52
C LEU A 105 -0.23 -5.02 -13.07
N ILE A 106 0.93 -5.61 -12.77
CA ILE A 106 1.25 -6.07 -11.43
C ILE A 106 1.42 -4.87 -10.49
N ASN A 107 2.16 -3.84 -10.90
CA ASN A 107 2.42 -2.67 -10.07
C ASN A 107 1.15 -1.87 -9.79
N LEU A 108 0.20 -1.80 -10.73
CA LEU A 108 -1.12 -1.20 -10.51
C LEU A 108 -1.85 -1.93 -9.39
N LEU A 109 -1.95 -3.26 -9.46
CA LEU A 109 -2.62 -4.07 -8.44
C LEU A 109 -1.95 -3.92 -7.08
N VAL A 110 -0.63 -4.15 -7.02
CA VAL A 110 0.13 -4.13 -5.77
C VAL A 110 0.14 -2.73 -5.16
N SER A 111 0.32 -1.68 -5.95
CA SER A 111 0.26 -0.30 -5.47
C SER A 111 -1.12 0.07 -4.94
N SER A 112 -2.19 -0.42 -5.57
CA SER A 112 -3.56 -0.17 -5.13
C SER A 112 -3.84 -0.88 -3.80
N VAL A 113 -3.37 -2.11 -3.64
CA VAL A 113 -3.43 -2.85 -2.37
C VAL A 113 -2.60 -2.13 -1.30
N SER A 114 -1.36 -1.73 -1.59
CA SER A 114 -0.51 -0.99 -0.66
C SER A 114 -1.17 0.31 -0.20
N PHE A 115 -1.71 1.10 -1.13
CA PHE A 115 -2.43 2.34 -0.81
C PHE A 115 -3.68 2.07 0.03
N GLY A 116 -4.49 1.09 -0.38
CA GLY A 116 -5.70 0.68 0.35
C GLY A 116 -5.37 0.18 1.76
N LEU A 117 -4.25 -0.53 1.93
CA LEU A 117 -3.76 -0.95 3.25
C LEU A 117 -3.37 0.26 4.10
N VAL A 118 -2.69 1.27 3.55
CA VAL A 118 -2.36 2.49 4.31
C VAL A 118 -3.62 3.25 4.69
N ALA A 119 -4.48 3.56 3.71
CA ALA A 119 -5.71 4.32 3.94
C ALA A 119 -6.63 3.58 4.91
N GLY A 120 -6.85 2.28 4.68
CA GLY A 120 -7.63 1.40 5.54
C GLY A 120 -7.04 1.29 6.94
N TRP A 121 -5.72 1.18 7.08
CA TRP A 121 -5.04 1.16 8.37
C TRP A 121 -5.31 2.44 9.17
N PHE A 122 -5.15 3.62 8.56
CA PHE A 122 -5.44 4.89 9.22
C PHE A 122 -6.91 5.01 9.62
N ILE A 123 -7.83 4.69 8.69
CA ILE A 123 -9.27 4.78 8.94
C ILE A 123 -9.69 3.81 10.05
N VAL A 124 -9.27 2.55 9.98
CA VAL A 124 -9.60 1.52 10.96
C VAL A 124 -9.01 1.89 12.32
N SER A 125 -7.75 2.31 12.39
CA SER A 125 -7.11 2.70 13.65
C SER A 125 -7.82 3.91 14.25
N ALA A 126 -8.02 4.97 13.47
CA ALA A 126 -8.68 6.19 13.95
C ALA A 126 -10.11 5.90 14.43
N ARG A 127 -10.91 5.20 13.62
CA ARG A 127 -12.29 4.86 13.95
C ARG A 127 -12.36 4.02 15.22
N ASN A 128 -11.56 2.96 15.32
CA ASN A 128 -11.63 2.04 16.45
C ASN A 128 -11.03 2.60 17.74
N LEU A 129 -9.94 3.37 17.67
CA LEU A 129 -9.33 3.98 18.85
C LEU A 129 -10.18 5.12 19.43
N THR A 130 -10.97 5.79 18.59
CA THR A 130 -11.92 6.83 19.01
C THR A 130 -13.30 6.27 19.35
N TYR A 131 -13.53 4.95 19.20
CA TYR A 131 -14.82 4.32 19.48
C TYR A 131 -15.35 4.61 20.90
N PRO A 132 -14.52 4.68 21.97
CA PRO A 132 -14.98 5.12 23.28
C PRO A 132 -15.58 6.54 23.34
N ILE A 133 -15.46 7.35 22.29
CA ILE A 133 -15.99 8.72 22.22
C ILE A 133 -17.36 8.75 21.54
N TRP A 134 -17.56 7.97 20.47
CA TRP A 134 -18.76 8.05 19.62
C TRP A 134 -19.60 6.77 19.56
N GLY A 135 -19.08 5.64 20.05
CA GLY A 135 -19.72 4.32 19.94
C GLY A 135 -20.78 4.02 21.00
N TRP A 136 -21.15 4.98 21.84
CA TRP A 136 -22.08 4.78 22.95
C TRP A 136 -23.56 4.80 22.54
N ALA A 137 -23.93 5.37 21.38
CA ALA A 137 -25.34 5.48 21.00
C ALA A 137 -25.62 5.73 19.49
N PRO A 138 -26.75 5.22 18.96
CA PRO A 138 -27.59 4.18 19.56
C PRO A 138 -26.91 2.80 19.43
N TYR A 139 -26.87 2.04 20.52
CA TYR A 139 -26.29 0.69 20.56
C TYR A 139 -27.19 -0.29 19.80
N PRO A 140 -26.76 -0.85 18.65
CA PRO A 140 -27.54 -1.84 17.95
C PRO A 140 -27.44 -3.19 18.68
N ASP A 141 -28.57 -3.85 18.93
CA ASP A 141 -28.61 -5.22 19.45
C ASP A 141 -29.18 -6.14 18.35
N PRO A 142 -28.44 -7.16 17.88
CA PRO A 142 -27.12 -7.62 18.35
C PRO A 142 -25.94 -6.77 17.84
N ALA A 143 -24.98 -6.52 18.74
CA ALA A 143 -23.68 -5.92 18.43
C ALA A 143 -22.52 -6.88 18.66
N TRP A 144 -21.47 -6.66 17.90
CA TRP A 144 -20.18 -7.32 18.11
C TRP A 144 -19.60 -6.81 19.45
N GLY A 145 -19.20 -7.74 20.33
CA GLY A 145 -18.71 -7.40 21.67
C GLY A 145 -19.65 -7.77 22.81
N GLY A 146 -20.82 -8.36 22.53
CA GLY A 146 -21.74 -8.92 23.53
C GLY A 146 -23.04 -8.11 23.68
N PRO A 147 -23.81 -8.30 24.76
CA PRO A 147 -25.07 -7.59 24.95
C PRO A 147 -24.90 -6.19 25.56
N PHE A 148 -23.67 -5.79 25.93
CA PHE A 148 -23.41 -4.54 26.65
C PHE A 148 -22.58 -3.54 25.82
N PRO A 149 -22.90 -2.23 25.86
CA PRO A 149 -22.12 -1.18 25.18
C PRO A 149 -20.62 -1.22 25.49
N ALA A 150 -20.27 -1.50 26.75
CA ALA A 150 -18.86 -1.62 27.17
C ALA A 150 -18.11 -2.72 26.41
N GLY A 151 -18.78 -3.83 26.07
CA GLY A 151 -18.20 -4.93 25.32
C GLY A 151 -17.88 -4.56 23.87
N ALA A 152 -18.78 -3.83 23.20
CA ALA A 152 -18.51 -3.29 21.86
C ALA A 152 -17.37 -2.26 21.89
N VAL A 153 -17.36 -1.36 22.88
CA VAL A 153 -16.27 -0.39 23.06
C VAL A 153 -14.93 -1.10 23.24
N ALA A 154 -14.87 -2.11 24.11
CA ALA A 154 -13.66 -2.88 24.36
C ALA A 154 -13.17 -3.61 23.10
N LEU A 155 -14.07 -4.28 22.38
CA LEU A 155 -13.74 -5.00 21.15
C LEU A 155 -13.18 -4.07 20.08
N HIS A 156 -13.87 -2.97 19.81
CA HIS A 156 -13.44 -1.99 18.81
C HIS A 156 -12.11 -1.36 19.22
N PHE A 157 -11.98 -0.86 20.45
CA PHE A 157 -10.73 -0.28 20.91
C PHE A 157 -9.55 -1.27 20.81
N ALA A 158 -9.74 -2.52 21.25
CA ALA A 158 -8.73 -3.57 21.13
C ALA A 158 -8.35 -3.84 19.67
N ALA A 159 -9.33 -3.92 18.76
CA ALA A 159 -9.08 -4.05 17.33
C ALA A 159 -8.30 -2.84 16.77
N GLY A 160 -8.59 -1.63 17.25
CA GLY A 160 -7.85 -0.40 16.92
C GLY A 160 -6.39 -0.46 17.37
N VAL A 161 -6.13 -0.94 18.59
CA VAL A 161 -4.76 -1.14 19.10
C VAL A 161 -4.04 -2.18 18.24
N VAL A 162 -4.65 -3.33 17.97
CA VAL A 162 -4.06 -4.37 17.12
C VAL A 162 -3.74 -3.83 15.73
N ALA A 163 -4.69 -3.14 15.09
CA ALA A 163 -4.51 -2.54 13.77
C ALA A 163 -3.38 -1.49 13.76
N LEU A 164 -3.33 -0.63 14.78
CA LEU A 164 -2.32 0.42 14.90
C LEU A 164 -0.90 -0.16 14.90
N PHE A 165 -0.66 -1.22 15.68
CA PHE A 165 0.65 -1.83 15.80
C PHE A 165 0.98 -2.81 14.67
N PHE A 166 0.00 -3.56 14.16
CA PHE A 166 0.22 -4.56 13.12
C PHE A 166 0.32 -3.97 11.71
N GLY A 167 -0.51 -2.97 11.40
CA GLY A 167 -0.61 -2.37 10.07
C GLY A 167 0.73 -1.96 9.46
N PRO A 168 1.62 -1.28 10.21
CA PRO A 168 2.93 -0.87 9.70
C PRO A 168 3.85 -2.04 9.34
N TRP A 169 3.81 -3.15 10.09
CA TRP A 169 4.59 -4.35 9.75
C TRP A 169 4.10 -5.01 8.48
N LEU A 170 2.77 -5.14 8.34
CA LEU A 170 2.15 -5.65 7.12
C LEU A 170 2.52 -4.79 5.90
N LEU A 171 2.47 -3.46 6.06
CA LEU A 171 2.83 -2.52 5.00
C LEU A 171 4.29 -2.65 4.58
N VAL A 172 5.22 -2.75 5.54
CA VAL A 172 6.65 -2.98 5.26
C VAL A 172 6.82 -4.30 4.50
N ALA A 173 6.13 -5.37 4.90
CA ALA A 173 6.19 -6.66 4.21
C ALA A 173 5.69 -6.56 2.75
N VAL A 174 4.55 -5.90 2.53
CA VAL A 174 3.95 -5.72 1.19
C VAL A 174 4.83 -4.85 0.29
N THR A 175 5.32 -3.72 0.79
CA THR A 175 6.17 -2.81 -0.01
C THR A 175 7.54 -3.42 -0.30
N ASN A 176 8.12 -4.20 0.62
CA ASN A 176 9.32 -5.00 0.31
C ASN A 176 9.06 -6.04 -0.77
N TRP A 177 7.89 -6.68 -0.75
CA TRP A 177 7.50 -7.60 -1.81
C TRP A 177 7.31 -6.88 -3.15
N GLN A 178 6.69 -5.69 -3.16
CA GLN A 178 6.57 -4.83 -4.34
C GLN A 178 7.94 -4.52 -4.96
N VAL A 179 8.93 -4.13 -4.15
CA VAL A 179 10.30 -3.88 -4.64
C VAL A 179 10.95 -5.13 -5.21
N ARG A 180 10.77 -6.30 -4.57
CA ARG A 180 11.30 -7.58 -5.10
C ARG A 180 10.69 -7.93 -6.46
N VAL A 181 9.39 -7.73 -6.61
CA VAL A 181 8.68 -7.94 -7.88
C VAL A 181 9.13 -6.93 -8.95
N ALA A 182 9.30 -5.66 -8.58
CA ALA A 182 9.83 -4.66 -9.50
C ALA A 182 11.25 -5.03 -9.96
N ARG A 183 12.13 -5.47 -9.05
CA ARG A 183 13.47 -5.96 -9.41
C ARG A 183 13.44 -7.16 -10.35
N SER A 184 12.55 -8.13 -10.15
CA SER A 184 12.51 -9.31 -11.02
C SER A 184 12.04 -9.00 -12.45
N ILE A 185 11.13 -8.03 -12.61
CA ILE A 185 10.54 -7.70 -13.92
C ILE A 185 11.38 -6.64 -14.66
N ILE A 186 11.73 -5.54 -13.98
CA ILE A 186 12.36 -4.36 -14.61
C ILE A 186 13.79 -4.07 -14.15
N GLY A 187 14.31 -4.83 -13.18
CA GLY A 187 15.68 -4.72 -12.65
C GLY A 187 16.71 -5.51 -13.45
N SER A 188 17.95 -5.05 -13.51
CA SER A 188 19.10 -5.92 -13.80
C SER A 188 19.20 -6.90 -12.63
N GLY A 189 19.26 -8.20 -12.91
CA GLY A 189 19.15 -9.27 -11.91
C GLY A 189 20.30 -9.39 -10.91
N ASP A 190 21.02 -8.31 -10.64
CA ASP A 190 22.09 -8.30 -9.65
C ASP A 190 21.48 -8.42 -8.26
N ARG A 191 21.72 -9.58 -7.64
CA ARG A 191 21.83 -9.68 -6.20
C ARG A 191 22.80 -8.57 -5.79
N GLY A 192 22.40 -7.69 -4.88
CA GLY A 192 23.26 -6.63 -4.37
C GLY A 192 24.63 -7.16 -3.91
N PRO A 193 25.63 -6.28 -3.73
CA PRO A 193 26.96 -6.67 -3.30
C PRO A 193 26.87 -7.57 -2.06
N GLY A 194 27.62 -8.67 -2.10
CA GLY A 194 27.46 -9.83 -1.24
C GLY A 194 27.36 -9.52 0.25
N THR A 195 26.64 -10.40 0.94
CA THR A 195 26.93 -10.75 2.33
C THR A 195 28.35 -11.33 2.37
N GLY A 196 29.31 -10.46 2.65
CA GLY A 196 30.49 -10.80 3.45
C GLY A 196 30.20 -10.46 4.90
#